data_AF-A0A5C8SJ03-F1
#
_entry.id   AF-A0A5C8SJ03-F1
#
_cell.length_a   1.000
_cell.length_b   1.000
_cell.length_c   1.000
_cell.angle_alpha   90.00
_cell.angle_beta   90.00
_cell.angle_gamma   90.00
#
_symmetry.space_group_name_H-M   'P 1'
#
loop_
_entity.id
_entity.type
_entity.pdbx_description
1 polymer ?
#
loop_
_entity_poly.entity_id
_entity_poly.type
_entity_poly.pdbx_seq_one_letter_code
_entity_poly.pdbx_strand_id
1 'polypeptide(L)'
;MQGVRARWTVPALSVLLLGPSLGACNTSANTALVTGATHGKPMVVSDAERDCLGRAMYFESNRSDPEGLLAVGTVVMNRLENAAFPNGGICSVVGQPRQFAAGVLTKPMAEKDLSKVADAADAILAGERHPKVGRAMYFHTAGRKYPYDNMHYVAVAGGNAFYEKRKAGSLSQTPPPAPTAMAFAETIPAEAIHAAQTLAVSAPAQPEVAAAQTVLAEPARDICQVAGLGAAPGGG
;
A
#
# COMPACT_ATOMS: atom_id res chain seq x y z
N MET A 1 77.00 8.42 -29.28
CA MET A 1 76.78 7.95 -27.90
C MET A 1 76.09 6.60 -27.95
N GLN A 2 76.86 5.56 -27.66
CA GLN A 2 76.43 4.18 -27.47
C GLN A 2 75.84 4.04 -26.05
N GLY A 3 74.81 3.21 -25.86
CA GLY A 3 74.17 3.08 -24.54
C GLY A 3 73.08 2.01 -24.42
N VAL A 4 73.46 0.77 -24.73
CA VAL A 4 73.05 -0.52 -24.12
C VAL A 4 71.55 -0.80 -23.88
N ARG A 5 71.01 -1.69 -24.74
CA ARG A 5 69.78 -2.47 -24.51
C ARG A 5 70.13 -3.71 -23.68
N ALA A 6 69.51 -3.88 -22.51
CA ALA A 6 69.63 -5.11 -21.74
C ALA A 6 68.58 -6.14 -22.21
N ARG A 7 69.04 -7.20 -22.87
CA ARG A 7 68.30 -8.42 -23.17
C ARG A 7 68.55 -9.39 -22.03
N TRP A 8 67.51 -9.88 -21.37
CA TRP A 8 67.61 -11.01 -20.45
C TRP A 8 66.78 -12.18 -20.99
N THR A 9 67.48 -13.29 -21.22
CA THR A 9 66.94 -14.56 -21.69
C THR A 9 66.49 -15.43 -20.52
N VAL A 10 65.39 -16.14 -20.76
CA VAL A 10 64.71 -17.10 -19.90
C VAL A 10 65.51 -18.40 -19.77
N PRO A 11 65.40 -19.13 -18.64
CA PRO A 11 65.36 -20.59 -18.70
C PRO A 11 63.98 -21.10 -18.31
N ALA A 12 63.37 -21.84 -19.24
CA ALA A 12 62.14 -22.57 -19.03
C ALA A 12 62.43 -23.79 -18.13
N LEU A 13 61.63 -23.98 -17.08
CA LEU A 13 61.46 -25.27 -16.43
C LEU A 13 59.96 -25.53 -16.27
N SER A 14 59.47 -26.49 -17.06
CA SER A 14 58.12 -27.04 -16.97
C SER A 14 58.03 -27.96 -15.76
N VAL A 15 57.02 -27.75 -14.90
CA VAL A 15 56.44 -28.81 -14.07
C VAL A 15 54.92 -28.74 -14.18
N LEU A 16 54.37 -29.78 -14.78
CA LEU A 16 52.95 -30.14 -14.76
C LEU A 16 52.55 -30.51 -13.32
N LEU A 17 51.47 -29.91 -12.81
CA LEU A 17 50.63 -30.51 -11.77
C LEU A 17 49.16 -30.28 -12.13
N LEU A 18 48.52 -31.36 -12.56
CA LEU A 18 47.07 -31.50 -12.64
C LEU A 18 46.50 -31.49 -11.22
N GLY A 19 45.69 -30.48 -10.90
CA GLY A 19 44.84 -30.46 -9.70
C GLY A 19 43.37 -30.48 -10.12
N PRO A 20 42.54 -31.44 -9.66
CA PRO A 20 41.11 -31.41 -9.90
C PRO A 20 40.48 -30.26 -9.11
N SER A 21 39.92 -29.29 -9.83
CA SER A 21 39.10 -28.22 -9.26
C SER A 21 37.76 -28.80 -8.81
N LEU A 22 37.73 -29.33 -7.59
CA LEU A 22 36.50 -29.63 -6.87
C LEU A 22 35.91 -28.34 -6.29
N GLY A 23 34.78 -27.92 -6.85
CA GLY A 23 33.71 -27.25 -6.10
C GLY A 23 33.86 -25.76 -5.80
N ALA A 24 33.72 -24.90 -6.81
CA ALA A 24 33.12 -23.60 -6.61
C ALA A 24 31.66 -23.68 -7.05
N CYS A 25 30.73 -23.70 -6.08
CA CYS A 25 29.33 -23.36 -6.35
C CYS A 25 29.31 -21.90 -6.80
N ASN A 26 29.49 -21.66 -8.09
CA ASN A 26 29.21 -20.38 -8.71
C ASN A 26 27.68 -20.27 -8.82
N THR A 27 27.01 -20.05 -7.69
CA THR A 27 25.65 -19.52 -7.68
C THR A 27 25.70 -18.10 -8.22
N SER A 28 25.77 -17.98 -9.55
CA SER A 28 25.25 -16.82 -10.24
C SER A 28 23.74 -16.85 -10.10
N ALA A 29 23.26 -16.53 -8.90
CA ALA A 29 21.88 -16.16 -8.67
C ALA A 29 21.69 -14.73 -9.20
N ASN A 30 21.86 -14.54 -10.52
CA ASN A 30 21.29 -13.41 -11.23
C ASN A 30 19.86 -13.80 -11.62
N THR A 31 19.05 -14.02 -10.59
CA THR A 31 17.61 -13.97 -10.68
C THR A 31 17.24 -12.94 -9.65
N ALA A 32 17.28 -11.67 -10.06
CA ALA A 32 16.62 -10.59 -9.34
C ALA A 32 15.11 -10.85 -9.42
N LEU A 33 14.66 -11.80 -8.62
CA LEU A 33 13.28 -11.84 -8.17
C LEU A 33 13.17 -10.62 -7.25
N VAL A 34 12.56 -9.54 -7.76
CA VAL A 34 12.16 -8.40 -6.94
C VAL A 34 11.01 -8.87 -6.07
N THR A 35 11.32 -9.67 -5.06
CA THR A 35 10.42 -9.93 -3.95
C THR A 35 10.49 -8.67 -3.09
N GLY A 36 9.59 -7.72 -3.37
CA GLY A 36 9.45 -6.45 -2.66
C GLY A 36 9.03 -6.66 -1.20
N ALA A 37 9.94 -7.16 -0.39
CA ALA A 37 9.86 -7.19 1.05
C ALA A 37 11.27 -6.93 1.58
N THR A 38 11.74 -5.69 1.41
CA THR A 38 12.98 -5.23 2.03
C THR A 38 12.72 -5.17 3.53
N HIS A 39 12.91 -6.29 4.22
CA HIS A 39 12.92 -6.29 5.68
C HIS A 39 14.05 -5.36 6.12
N GLY A 40 13.71 -4.40 6.99
CA GLY A 40 14.67 -3.50 7.61
C GLY A 40 15.54 -4.26 8.61
N LYS A 41 16.67 -3.65 8.98
CA LYS A 41 17.46 -4.15 10.10
C LYS A 41 16.73 -3.81 11.41
N PRO A 42 16.57 -4.77 12.34
CA PRO A 42 16.05 -4.47 13.67
C PRO A 42 16.91 -3.39 14.34
N MET A 43 16.28 -2.52 15.12
CA MET A 43 16.96 -1.46 15.85
C MET A 43 16.39 -1.27 17.25
N VAL A 44 17.29 -0.99 18.19
CA VAL A 44 16.93 -0.59 19.55
C VAL A 44 17.03 0.92 19.63
N VAL A 45 15.95 1.56 20.05
CA VAL A 45 15.84 3.02 20.17
C VAL A 45 15.33 3.39 21.56
N SER A 46 15.43 4.66 21.93
CA SER A 46 14.82 5.14 23.18
C SER A 46 13.29 5.20 23.06
N ASP A 47 12.60 5.25 24.20
CA ASP A 47 11.14 5.41 24.23
C ASP A 47 10.67 6.68 23.50
N ALA A 48 11.47 7.76 23.56
CA ALA A 48 11.18 9.00 22.86
C ALA A 48 11.23 8.84 21.34
N GLU A 49 12.23 8.13 20.81
CA GLU A 49 12.36 7.85 19.38
C GLU A 49 11.21 6.94 18.88
N ARG A 50 10.85 5.94 19.69
CA ARG A 50 9.70 5.08 19.44
C ARG A 50 8.38 5.85 19.45
N ASP A 51 8.19 6.77 20.39
CA ASP A 51 7.01 7.63 20.45
C ASP A 51 6.93 8.56 19.23
N CYS A 52 8.04 9.21 18.82
CA CYS A 52 8.08 9.99 17.58
C CYS A 52 7.64 9.17 16.35
N LEU A 53 8.10 7.93 16.24
CA LEU A 53 7.70 7.02 15.16
C LEU A 53 6.19 6.74 15.20
N GLY A 54 5.68 6.27 16.34
CA GLY A 54 4.27 5.94 16.51
C GLY A 54 3.34 7.13 16.24
N ARG A 55 3.74 8.32 16.68
CA ARG A 55 2.98 9.55 16.45
C ARG A 55 2.92 9.94 14.97
N ALA A 56 4.04 9.81 14.24
CA ALA A 56 4.02 10.00 12.80
C ALA A 56 3.06 9.02 12.12
N MET A 57 3.15 7.73 12.47
CA MET A 57 2.25 6.69 11.94
C MET A 57 0.77 7.04 12.21
N TYR A 58 0.45 7.45 13.44
CA TYR A 58 -0.91 7.79 13.86
C TYR A 58 -1.50 9.03 13.17
N PHE A 59 -0.72 10.11 13.04
CA PHE A 59 -1.23 11.37 12.50
C PHE A 59 -1.18 11.47 10.97
N GLU A 60 -0.33 10.69 10.31
CA GLU A 60 -0.20 10.72 8.84
C GLU A 60 -1.05 9.68 8.12
N SER A 61 -1.59 8.68 8.81
CA SER A 61 -2.38 7.62 8.20
C SER A 61 -3.81 7.57 8.74
N ASN A 62 -4.70 6.92 8.01
CA ASN A 62 -5.96 6.48 8.58
C ASN A 62 -5.68 5.42 9.66
N ARG A 63 -5.73 5.83 10.93
CA ARG A 63 -5.50 4.99 12.11
C ARG A 63 -6.33 3.70 12.20
N SER A 64 -7.42 3.56 11.45
CA SER A 64 -8.21 2.32 11.38
C SER A 64 -7.65 1.30 10.38
N ASP A 65 -6.65 1.69 9.58
CA ASP A 65 -6.00 0.86 8.57
C ASP A 65 -4.56 0.51 9.01
N PRO A 66 -4.31 -0.76 9.43
CA PRO A 66 -2.97 -1.21 9.82
C PRO A 66 -1.92 -1.06 8.73
N GLU A 67 -2.30 -1.27 7.45
CA GLU A 67 -1.39 -1.09 6.32
C GLU A 67 -0.95 0.38 6.21
N GLY A 68 -1.85 1.31 6.55
CA GLY A 68 -1.55 2.73 6.62
C GLY A 68 -0.47 3.09 7.63
N LEU A 69 -0.56 2.51 8.84
CA LEU A 69 0.44 2.70 9.89
C LEU A 69 1.81 2.18 9.41
N LEU A 70 1.84 0.94 8.92
CA LEU A 70 3.07 0.30 8.45
C LEU A 70 3.70 1.03 7.25
N ALA A 71 2.87 1.57 6.35
CA ALA A 71 3.32 2.32 5.19
C ALA A 71 4.00 3.65 5.58
N VAL A 72 3.41 4.41 6.50
CA VAL A 72 4.04 5.64 7.03
C VAL A 72 5.31 5.32 7.80
N GLY A 73 5.29 4.31 8.66
CA GLY A 73 6.47 3.86 9.41
C GLY A 73 7.63 3.50 8.46
N THR A 74 7.32 2.78 7.38
CA THR A 74 8.29 2.46 6.32
C THR A 74 8.90 3.71 5.70
N VAL A 75 8.11 4.75 5.40
CA VAL A 75 8.63 6.03 4.89
C VAL A 75 9.57 6.70 5.87
N VAL A 76 9.22 6.73 7.17
CA VAL A 76 10.07 7.33 8.21
C VAL A 76 11.43 6.62 8.25
N MET A 77 11.44 5.28 8.20
CA MET A 77 12.67 4.50 8.17
C MET A 77 13.48 4.72 6.88
N ASN A 78 12.81 4.78 5.72
CA ASN A 78 13.45 5.08 4.45
C ASN A 78 14.13 6.45 4.45
N ARG A 79 13.51 7.45 5.11
CA ARG A 79 14.09 8.78 5.29
C ARG A 79 15.28 8.73 6.23
N LEU A 80 15.17 8.06 7.38
CA LEU A 80 16.25 7.93 8.34
C LEU A 80 17.52 7.31 7.72
N GLU A 81 17.34 6.33 6.82
CA GLU A 81 18.42 5.64 6.13
C GLU A 81 19.00 6.43 4.93
N ASN A 82 18.40 7.56 4.55
CA ASN A 82 18.78 8.33 3.38
C ASN A 82 19.47 9.65 3.74
N ALA A 83 20.65 9.89 3.16
CA ALA A 83 21.47 11.08 3.41
C ALA A 83 20.82 12.43 3.02
N ALA A 84 19.72 12.42 2.25
CA ALA A 84 18.95 13.62 1.93
C ALA A 84 18.08 14.12 3.09
N PHE A 85 17.92 13.32 4.15
CA PHE A 85 17.12 13.64 5.33
C PHE A 85 18.01 13.72 6.58
N PRO A 86 17.51 14.28 7.70
CA PRO A 86 18.27 14.38 8.94
C PRO A 86 18.69 13.01 9.45
N ASN A 87 19.94 12.90 9.87
CA ASN A 87 20.57 11.67 10.36
C ASN A 87 20.69 11.63 11.90
N GLY A 88 19.91 12.46 12.61
CA GLY A 88 19.91 12.59 14.06
C GLY A 88 18.84 11.76 14.78
N GLY A 89 18.38 10.67 14.18
CA GLY A 89 17.31 9.82 14.72
C GLY A 89 15.94 10.01 14.07
N ILE A 90 14.98 9.16 14.46
CA ILE A 90 13.58 9.17 14.03
C ILE A 90 12.93 10.51 14.40
N CYS A 91 13.12 10.99 15.64
CA CYS A 91 12.55 12.27 16.07
C CYS A 91 13.05 13.44 15.20
N SER A 92 14.29 13.40 14.73
CA SER A 92 14.83 14.42 13.82
C SER A 92 14.16 14.39 12.44
N VAL A 93 13.79 13.21 11.94
CA VAL A 93 13.02 13.06 10.69
C VAL A 93 11.58 13.54 10.88
N VAL A 94 10.91 13.10 11.95
CA VAL A 94 9.50 13.44 12.22
C VAL A 94 9.31 14.91 12.57
N GLY A 95 10.28 15.50 13.27
CA GLY A 95 10.27 16.90 13.71
C GLY A 95 10.55 17.91 12.60
N GLN A 96 10.84 17.48 11.37
CA GLN A 96 11.11 18.41 10.28
C GLN A 96 9.91 19.32 9.99
N PRO A 97 10.14 20.64 9.82
CA PRO A 97 9.06 21.60 9.63
C PRO A 97 8.29 21.29 8.34
N ARG A 98 6.95 21.23 8.46
CA ARG A 98 6.00 21.03 7.35
C ARG A 98 6.17 19.71 6.57
N GLN A 99 6.84 18.71 7.14
CA GLN A 99 6.97 17.39 6.52
C GLN A 99 5.90 16.39 6.99
N PHE A 100 5.39 16.62 8.20
CA PHE A 100 4.35 15.87 8.89
C PHE A 100 3.28 16.85 9.40
N ALA A 101 2.18 16.31 9.91
CA ALA A 101 1.01 17.02 10.40
C ALA A 101 1.39 18.07 11.45
N ALA A 102 0.70 19.21 11.42
CA ALA A 102 0.89 20.25 12.42
C ALA A 102 0.58 19.70 13.83
N GLY A 103 1.59 19.74 14.69
CA GLY A 103 1.53 19.19 16.04
C GLY A 103 1.76 17.67 16.11
N VAL A 104 2.38 17.05 15.10
CA VAL A 104 2.70 15.60 15.12
C VAL A 104 3.44 15.17 16.38
N LEU A 105 4.29 16.01 16.97
CA LEU A 105 5.00 15.72 18.23
C LEU A 105 4.32 16.24 19.51
N THR A 106 3.23 17.02 19.40
CA THR A 106 2.61 17.67 20.58
C THR A 106 1.14 17.33 20.81
N LYS A 107 0.39 16.96 19.77
CA LYS A 107 -1.04 16.63 19.89
C LYS A 107 -1.26 15.32 20.64
N PRO A 108 -2.26 15.20 21.52
CA PRO A 108 -2.55 13.93 22.16
C PRO A 108 -3.04 12.90 21.14
N MET A 109 -2.57 11.65 21.27
CA MET A 109 -3.18 10.50 20.60
C MET A 109 -4.39 10.05 21.42
N ALA A 110 -5.36 9.39 20.78
CA ALA A 110 -6.51 8.85 21.50
C ALA A 110 -6.09 7.60 22.28
N GLU A 111 -6.49 7.52 23.56
CA GLU A 111 -6.14 6.42 24.47
C GLU A 111 -6.40 5.04 23.86
N LYS A 112 -7.56 4.87 23.22
CA LYS A 112 -7.98 3.63 22.55
C LYS A 112 -7.05 3.14 21.43
N ASP A 113 -6.22 4.03 20.87
CA ASP A 113 -5.33 3.72 19.75
C ASP A 113 -3.88 3.51 20.21
N LEU A 114 -3.52 3.83 21.46
CA LEU A 114 -2.13 3.82 21.94
C LEU A 114 -1.46 2.47 21.80
N SER A 115 -2.09 1.38 22.26
CA SER A 115 -1.52 0.02 22.17
C SER A 115 -1.23 -0.36 20.72
N LYS A 116 -2.23 -0.20 19.84
CA LYS A 116 -2.09 -0.51 18.42
C LYS A 116 -0.96 0.28 17.74
N VAL A 117 -0.83 1.57 18.07
CA VAL A 117 0.24 2.41 17.52
C VAL A 117 1.60 1.97 18.04
N ALA A 118 1.69 1.64 19.34
CA ALA A 118 2.87 1.07 19.96
C ALA A 118 3.30 -0.24 19.28
N ASP A 119 2.37 -1.18 19.10
CA ASP A 119 2.64 -2.48 18.47
C ASP A 119 3.12 -2.31 17.03
N ALA A 120 2.50 -1.40 16.27
CA ALA A 120 2.93 -1.10 14.90
C ALA A 120 4.32 -0.45 14.85
N ALA A 121 4.62 0.46 15.78
CA ALA A 121 5.95 1.07 15.88
C ALA A 121 7.01 0.00 16.20
N ASP A 122 6.72 -0.94 17.11
CA ASP A 122 7.60 -2.04 17.45
C ASP A 122 7.84 -2.97 16.26
N ALA A 123 6.81 -3.27 15.46
CA ALA A 123 6.97 -4.05 14.23
C ALA A 123 7.96 -3.38 13.25
N ILE A 124 7.81 -2.07 13.02
CA ILE A 124 8.74 -1.30 12.17
C ILE A 124 10.16 -1.31 12.75
N LEU A 125 10.31 -1.12 14.06
CA LEU A 125 11.62 -1.15 14.72
C LEU A 125 12.26 -2.55 14.70
N ALA A 126 11.45 -3.61 14.68
CA ALA A 126 11.87 -5.00 14.49
C ALA A 126 12.25 -5.32 13.03
N GLY A 127 12.08 -4.37 12.10
CA GLY A 127 12.45 -4.51 10.71
C GLY A 127 11.29 -4.81 9.76
N GLU A 128 10.04 -4.84 10.24
CA GLU A 128 8.90 -4.97 9.35
C GLU A 128 8.78 -3.75 8.43
N ARG A 129 8.38 -3.96 7.18
CA ARG A 129 8.17 -2.91 6.18
C ARG A 129 6.94 -3.23 5.35
N HIS A 130 6.22 -2.20 4.94
CA HIS A 130 5.07 -2.38 4.08
C HIS A 130 5.50 -2.87 2.69
N PRO A 131 4.99 -4.01 2.20
CA PRO A 131 5.55 -4.72 1.05
C PRO A 131 5.52 -3.90 -0.25
N LYS A 132 4.49 -3.05 -0.43
CA LYS A 132 4.34 -2.25 -1.65
C LYS A 132 4.98 -0.86 -1.59
N VAL A 133 5.35 -0.36 -0.39
CA VAL A 133 5.91 1.00 -0.27
C VAL A 133 7.35 1.03 -0.78
N GLY A 134 8.08 -0.08 -0.66
CA GLY A 134 9.44 -0.20 -1.15
C GLY A 134 10.32 0.95 -0.64
N ARG A 135 10.93 1.69 -1.57
CA ARG A 135 11.86 2.80 -1.27
C ARG A 135 11.21 4.18 -1.28
N ALA A 136 9.87 4.26 -1.33
CA ALA A 136 9.21 5.55 -1.30
C ALA A 136 9.54 6.32 -0.03
N MET A 137 9.85 7.60 -0.19
CA MET A 137 10.16 8.53 0.90
C MET A 137 9.12 9.65 0.98
N TYR A 138 8.11 9.62 0.11
CA TYR A 138 7.13 10.67 -0.04
C TYR A 138 5.74 10.07 -0.17
N PHE A 139 4.75 10.80 0.31
CA PHE A 139 3.35 10.46 0.15
C PHE A 139 2.50 11.72 0.19
N HIS A 140 1.25 11.59 -0.24
CA HIS A 140 0.20 12.58 -0.04
C HIS A 140 -1.15 11.89 0.06
N THR A 141 -2.20 12.62 0.39
CA THR A 141 -3.57 12.09 0.39
C THR A 141 -3.91 11.46 -0.95
N ALA A 142 -4.40 10.23 -0.94
CA ALA A 142 -4.83 9.52 -2.14
C ALA A 142 -5.93 10.30 -2.89
N GLY A 143 -5.96 10.19 -4.21
CA GLY A 143 -6.91 10.89 -5.06
C GLY A 143 -6.58 12.37 -5.36
N ARG A 144 -5.61 12.98 -4.66
CA ARG A 144 -5.08 14.30 -5.04
C ARG A 144 -4.14 14.19 -6.24
N LYS A 145 -4.19 15.18 -7.14
CA LYS A 145 -3.28 15.31 -8.28
C LYS A 145 -2.40 16.54 -8.09
N TYR A 146 -1.12 16.39 -8.40
CA TYR A 146 -0.13 17.46 -8.37
C TYR A 146 0.49 17.61 -9.77
N PRO A 147 0.84 18.83 -10.19
CA PRO A 147 1.36 19.09 -11.54
C PRO A 147 2.86 18.76 -11.69
N TYR A 148 3.37 17.77 -10.95
CA TYR A 148 4.79 17.38 -11.01
C TYR A 148 4.95 16.10 -11.82
N ASP A 149 5.97 16.09 -12.68
CA ASP A 149 6.23 14.97 -13.59
C ASP A 149 7.24 13.95 -13.03
N ASN A 150 7.67 14.14 -11.79
CA ASN A 150 8.73 13.39 -11.15
C ASN A 150 8.25 12.42 -10.05
N MET A 151 6.94 12.22 -9.93
CA MET A 151 6.31 11.39 -8.90
C MET A 151 5.99 10.00 -9.44
N HIS A 152 6.77 8.99 -9.04
CA HIS A 152 6.51 7.60 -9.40
C HIS A 152 5.82 6.87 -8.26
N TYR A 153 4.52 6.62 -8.41
CA TYR A 153 3.71 5.98 -7.38
C TYR A 153 3.98 4.47 -7.29
N VAL A 154 3.99 3.96 -6.07
CA VAL A 154 4.33 2.56 -5.77
C VAL A 154 3.25 1.86 -4.93
N ALA A 155 2.50 2.60 -4.11
CA ALA A 155 1.46 2.04 -3.26
C ALA A 155 0.37 3.06 -2.92
N VAL A 156 -0.81 2.54 -2.55
CA VAL A 156 -1.86 3.28 -1.85
C VAL A 156 -2.25 2.50 -0.61
N ALA A 157 -2.22 3.14 0.56
CA ALA A 157 -2.55 2.56 1.86
C ALA A 157 -2.87 3.68 2.86
N GLY A 158 -3.73 3.43 3.86
CA GLY A 158 -4.01 4.39 4.92
C GLY A 158 -4.57 5.73 4.47
N GLY A 159 -5.24 5.77 3.31
CA GLY A 159 -5.71 7.02 2.70
C GLY A 159 -4.62 7.85 1.99
N ASN A 160 -3.41 7.31 1.81
CA ASN A 160 -2.28 7.97 1.17
C ASN A 160 -1.84 7.24 -0.10
N ALA A 161 -1.25 8.00 -1.02
CA ALA A 161 -0.51 7.50 -2.17
C ALA A 161 1.00 7.74 -1.97
N PHE A 162 1.79 6.68 -2.03
CA PHE A 162 3.22 6.68 -1.78
C PHE A 162 4.00 6.70 -3.09
N TYR A 163 5.09 7.47 -3.15
CA TYR A 163 5.86 7.65 -4.37
C TYR A 163 7.35 7.89 -4.13
N GLU A 164 8.12 7.55 -5.15
CA GLU A 164 9.53 7.92 -5.30
C GLU A 164 9.63 9.18 -6.15
N LYS A 165 10.54 10.09 -5.80
CA LYS A 165 10.92 11.19 -6.69
C LYS A 165 12.01 10.70 -7.65
N ARG A 166 11.79 10.85 -8.95
CA ARG A 166 12.76 10.52 -10.01
C ARG A 166 13.20 11.78 -10.75
N LYS A 167 14.14 11.65 -11.69
CA LYS A 167 14.47 12.76 -12.59
C LYS A 167 13.27 13.03 -13.51
N ALA A 168 12.92 14.30 -13.71
CA ALA A 168 11.90 14.70 -14.67
C ALA A 168 12.16 14.05 -16.04
N GLY A 169 11.13 13.45 -16.64
CA GLY A 169 11.22 12.70 -17.89
C GLY A 169 11.68 11.24 -17.81
N SER A 170 11.89 10.67 -16.60
CA SER A 170 12.12 9.21 -16.47
C SER A 170 10.86 8.41 -16.78
N LEU A 171 10.99 7.23 -17.42
CA LEU A 171 9.87 6.40 -17.90
C LEU A 171 8.79 6.15 -16.83
N SER A 172 7.56 6.53 -17.22
CA SER A 172 6.23 6.44 -16.62
C SER A 172 6.04 6.77 -15.13
N GLN A 173 5.41 7.93 -14.89
CA GLN A 173 4.53 8.14 -13.74
C GLN A 173 3.35 7.17 -13.85
N THR A 174 3.33 6.09 -13.09
CA THR A 174 2.07 5.37 -12.90
C THR A 174 1.19 6.27 -12.03
N PRO A 175 0.04 6.79 -12.50
CA PRO A 175 -0.84 7.55 -11.62
C PRO A 175 -1.19 6.67 -10.41
N PRO A 176 -1.39 7.27 -9.21
CA PRO A 176 -1.75 6.47 -8.06
C PRO A 176 -3.02 5.69 -8.41
N PRO A 177 -3.11 4.38 -8.09
CA PRO A 177 -4.31 3.63 -8.33
C PRO A 177 -5.49 4.37 -7.68
N ALA A 178 -6.63 4.43 -8.38
CA ALA A 178 -7.84 5.00 -7.80
C ALA A 178 -8.10 4.32 -6.45
N PRO A 179 -8.51 5.05 -5.41
CA PRO A 179 -8.79 4.42 -4.13
C PRO A 179 -9.92 3.41 -4.34
N THR A 180 -9.57 2.13 -4.37
CA THR A 180 -10.55 1.06 -4.37
C THR A 180 -11.28 1.21 -3.04
N ALA A 181 -12.56 1.57 -3.08
CA ALA A 181 -13.41 1.43 -1.92
C ALA A 181 -13.23 -0.01 -1.43
N MET A 182 -12.77 -0.16 -0.18
CA MET A 182 -12.55 -1.46 0.45
C MET A 182 -13.89 -2.20 0.46
N ALA A 183 -14.17 -2.98 -0.58
CA ALA A 183 -15.18 -4.01 -0.52
C ALA A 183 -14.62 -5.08 0.42
N PHE A 184 -15.27 -5.25 1.56
CA PHE A 184 -15.04 -6.40 2.42
C PHE A 184 -15.33 -7.66 1.59
N ALA A 185 -14.29 -8.27 1.03
CA ALA A 185 -14.37 -9.63 0.55
C ALA A 185 -14.34 -10.50 1.81
N GLU A 186 -15.51 -10.70 2.39
CA GLU A 186 -15.71 -11.75 3.39
C GLU A 186 -15.39 -13.07 2.69
N THR A 187 -14.26 -13.67 3.04
CA THR A 187 -13.86 -14.99 2.53
C THR A 187 -14.91 -15.98 2.98
N ILE A 188 -15.83 -16.34 2.07
CA ILE A 188 -16.75 -17.45 2.31
C ILE A 188 -15.90 -18.71 2.42
N PRO A 189 -15.92 -19.43 3.56
CA PRO A 189 -15.19 -20.68 3.70
C PRO A 189 -15.72 -21.70 2.68
N ALA A 190 -14.79 -22.43 2.05
CA ALA A 190 -15.10 -23.38 0.97
C ALA A 190 -16.15 -24.44 1.36
N GLU A 191 -16.33 -24.71 2.66
CA GLU A 191 -17.34 -25.63 3.19
C GLU A 191 -18.78 -25.13 3.00
N ALA A 192 -19.01 -23.81 2.96
CA ALA A 192 -20.35 -23.25 2.73
C ALA A 192 -20.83 -23.44 1.27
N ILE A 193 -19.91 -23.61 0.33
CA ILE A 193 -20.22 -23.81 -1.10
C ILE A 193 -20.79 -25.20 -1.36
N HIS A 194 -20.37 -26.23 -0.59
CA HIS A 194 -20.87 -27.60 -0.74
C HIS A 194 -22.25 -27.83 -0.08
N ALA A 195 -22.58 -27.07 0.97
CA ALA A 195 -23.88 -27.17 1.63
C ALA A 195 -25.02 -26.55 0.79
N ALA A 196 -24.73 -25.51 0.00
CA ALA A 196 -25.73 -24.89 -0.87
C ALA A 196 -26.09 -25.76 -2.09
N GLN A 197 -25.17 -26.61 -2.57
CA GLN A 197 -25.42 -27.47 -3.72
C GLN A 197 -26.28 -28.70 -3.39
N THR A 198 -26.36 -29.10 -2.12
CA THR A 198 -27.13 -30.29 -1.69
C THR A 198 -28.61 -30.02 -1.42
N LEU A 199 -29.04 -28.76 -1.35
CA LEU A 199 -30.46 -28.39 -1.14
C LEU A 199 -31.26 -28.14 -2.43
N ALA A 200 -30.61 -28.12 -3.60
CA ALA A 200 -31.27 -27.81 -4.88
C ALA A 200 -31.77 -29.05 -5.66
N VAL A 201 -31.60 -30.27 -5.14
CA VAL A 201 -31.88 -31.54 -5.86
C VAL A 201 -33.22 -32.18 -5.47
N SER A 202 -34.08 -31.50 -4.73
CA SER A 202 -35.39 -32.03 -4.34
C SER A 202 -36.50 -30.98 -4.45
N ALA A 203 -36.81 -30.58 -5.68
CA ALA A 203 -38.09 -29.94 -6.01
C ALA A 203 -38.88 -30.88 -6.94
N PRO A 204 -40.08 -31.35 -6.56
CA PRO A 204 -40.91 -32.18 -7.43
C PRO A 204 -41.59 -31.31 -8.50
N ALA A 205 -41.68 -31.87 -9.71
CA ALA A 205 -42.39 -31.29 -10.85
C ALA A 205 -43.88 -31.10 -10.53
N GLN A 206 -44.40 -29.89 -10.74
CA GLN A 206 -45.83 -29.63 -10.72
C GLN A 206 -46.46 -29.95 -12.09
N PRO A 207 -47.71 -30.46 -12.13
CA PRO A 207 -48.38 -30.80 -13.37
C PRO A 207 -48.90 -29.56 -14.10
N GLU A 208 -48.79 -29.63 -15.42
CA GLU A 208 -49.32 -28.69 -16.41
C GLU A 208 -50.85 -28.68 -16.39
N VAL A 209 -51.47 -27.51 -16.23
CA VAL A 209 -52.89 -27.29 -16.52
C VAL A 209 -53.04 -26.05 -17.39
N ALA A 210 -53.69 -26.29 -18.52
CA ALA A 210 -53.89 -25.37 -19.63
C ALA A 210 -54.98 -24.33 -19.39
N ALA A 211 -54.76 -23.18 -20.04
CA ALA A 211 -55.73 -22.29 -20.69
C ALA A 211 -56.90 -21.68 -19.89
N ALA A 212 -56.91 -20.34 -19.84
CA ALA A 212 -58.05 -19.55 -20.31
C ALA A 212 -57.63 -18.08 -20.54
N GLN A 213 -57.62 -17.67 -21.81
CA GLN A 213 -57.66 -16.28 -22.24
C GLN A 213 -59.08 -15.74 -21.99
N THR A 214 -59.23 -14.46 -21.61
CA THR A 214 -60.21 -13.51 -22.21
C THR A 214 -59.99 -12.14 -21.54
N VAL A 215 -59.40 -11.20 -22.29
CA VAL A 215 -59.50 -9.77 -21.99
C VAL A 215 -60.52 -9.22 -22.97
N LEU A 216 -61.65 -8.76 -22.46
CA LEU A 216 -62.61 -7.96 -23.22
C LEU A 216 -62.72 -6.58 -22.57
N ALA A 217 -62.71 -5.60 -23.46
CA ALA A 217 -62.66 -4.16 -23.24
C ALA A 217 -63.93 -3.58 -22.56
N GLU A 218 -63.72 -2.44 -21.89
CA GLU A 218 -64.50 -1.17 -21.78
C GLU A 218 -65.98 -1.07 -22.26
N PRO A 219 -66.80 -0.05 -21.86
CA PRO A 219 -66.42 1.32 -21.48
C PRO A 219 -67.24 2.04 -20.37
N ALA A 220 -66.67 3.19 -19.94
CA ALA A 220 -67.25 4.46 -19.47
C ALA A 220 -68.57 4.53 -18.66
N ARG A 221 -68.52 5.24 -17.53
CA ARG A 221 -69.47 6.35 -17.22
C ARG A 221 -69.01 7.26 -16.07
N ASP A 222 -69.04 8.54 -16.41
CA ASP A 222 -68.91 9.77 -15.62
C ASP A 222 -70.08 9.96 -14.64
N ILE A 223 -69.93 10.82 -13.63
CA ILE A 223 -70.94 11.75 -13.05
C ILE A 223 -70.51 12.28 -11.64
N CYS A 224 -70.48 13.62 -11.55
CA CYS A 224 -70.66 14.51 -10.37
C CYS A 224 -69.46 14.95 -9.51
N GLN A 225 -68.66 15.86 -10.05
CA GLN A 225 -68.52 17.27 -9.64
C GLN A 225 -69.12 17.76 -8.30
N VAL A 226 -68.30 18.41 -7.46
CA VAL A 226 -68.65 19.70 -6.82
C VAL A 226 -67.40 20.57 -6.65
N ALA A 227 -67.53 21.83 -7.06
CA ALA A 227 -66.53 22.89 -6.96
C ALA A 227 -66.49 23.53 -5.56
N GLY A 228 -65.35 24.12 -5.20
CA GLY A 228 -65.22 25.00 -4.05
C GLY A 228 -63.88 25.73 -4.02
N LEU A 229 -63.86 26.92 -4.62
CA LEU A 229 -62.78 27.91 -4.61
C LEU A 229 -62.40 28.33 -3.17
N GLY A 230 -61.11 28.59 -2.92
CA GLY A 230 -60.64 29.24 -1.69
C GLY A 230 -59.14 29.56 -1.76
N ALA A 231 -58.83 30.85 -1.87
CA ALA A 231 -57.50 31.42 -2.06
C ALA A 231 -56.54 31.21 -0.86
N ALA A 232 -55.24 31.29 -1.16
CA ALA A 232 -54.10 31.38 -0.24
C ALA A 232 -54.05 32.76 0.51
N PRO A 233 -52.94 33.20 1.14
CA PRO A 233 -51.77 32.52 1.73
C PRO A 233 -51.41 33.05 3.15
N GLY A 234 -50.37 32.49 3.80
CA GLY A 234 -49.52 33.31 4.69
C GLY A 234 -48.87 32.64 5.89
N GLY A 235 -47.54 32.49 5.82
CA GLY A 235 -46.60 32.93 6.87
C GLY A 235 -46.28 31.96 8.03
N GLY A 236 -45.02 31.52 8.08
CA GLY A 236 -44.40 30.84 9.23
C GLY A 236 -43.26 29.94 8.83
#